data_AF-A0A0P4VZB2-F1
#
_entry.id   AF-A0A0P4VZB2-F1
#
_cell.length_a   1.000
_cell.length_b   1.000
_cell.length_c   1.000
_cell.angle_alpha   90.00
_cell.angle_beta   90.00
_cell.angle_gamma   90.00
#
_symmetry.space_group_name_H-M   'P 1'
#
loop_
_entity.id
_entity.type
_entity.pdbx_description
1 polymer ?
#
loop_
_entity_poly.entity_id
_entity_poly.type
_entity_poly.pdbx_seq_one_letter_code
_entity_poly.pdbx_strand_id
1 'polypeptide(L)'
;MPFIEHMRWYHVFAFLWVTQFILACQDVTIAGAVAQWYFTRNKKLLGWPILTSMKRLFRYHLGSVAFGSLLIAIVKFIRVIFKYLEKRLSGTTNQFCSFCLKCCQCCLWCFEKFLKFLSRNAYIEIGELGLAEL
;
A
#
# COMPACT_ATOMS: atom_id res chain seq x y z
N MET A 1 -12.45 22.54 22.31
CA MET A 1 -11.78 21.48 23.09
C MET A 1 -10.75 20.79 22.20
N PRO A 2 -9.44 21.01 22.42
CA PRO A 2 -8.35 20.56 21.53
C PRO A 2 -8.19 19.03 21.42
N PHE A 3 -8.70 18.24 22.38
CA PHE A 3 -8.64 16.77 22.37
C PHE A 3 -9.36 16.14 21.17
N ILE A 4 -10.50 16.70 20.76
CA ILE A 4 -11.33 16.17 19.67
C ILE A 4 -10.65 16.33 18.30
N GLU A 5 -9.88 17.40 18.13
CA GLU A 5 -9.17 17.68 16.87
C GLU A 5 -8.02 16.72 16.61
N HIS A 6 -7.32 16.29 17.67
CA HIS A 6 -6.23 15.32 17.57
C HIS A 6 -6.78 13.95 17.18
N MET A 7 -7.84 13.50 17.86
CA MET A 7 -8.51 12.22 17.56
C MET A 7 -8.97 12.13 16.10
N ARG A 8 -9.49 13.22 15.54
CA ARG A 8 -9.91 13.30 14.12
C ARG A 8 -8.78 12.95 13.16
N TRP A 9 -7.60 13.56 13.32
CA TRP A 9 -6.46 13.31 12.43
C TRP A 9 -5.90 11.89 12.59
N TYR A 10 -5.84 11.38 13.83
CA TYR A 10 -5.45 9.98 14.08
C TYR A 10 -6.39 8.99 13.39
N HIS A 11 -7.71 9.20 13.47
CA HIS A 11 -8.68 8.32 12.81
C HIS A 11 -8.56 8.37 11.28
N VAL A 12 -8.37 9.55 10.68
CA VAL A 12 -8.18 9.67 9.22
C VAL A 12 -6.91 8.95 8.77
N PHE A 13 -5.81 9.15 9.48
CA PHE A 13 -4.55 8.47 9.17
C PHE A 13 -4.65 6.95 9.35
N ALA A 14 -5.22 6.50 10.47
CA ALA A 14 -5.43 5.08 10.74
C ALA A 14 -6.33 4.43 9.67
N PHE A 15 -7.40 5.10 9.26
CA PHE A 15 -8.27 4.61 8.18
C PHE A 15 -7.52 4.48 6.85
N LEU A 16 -6.73 5.50 6.49
CA LEU A 16 -5.91 5.46 5.27
C LEU A 16 -4.90 4.31 5.30
N TRP A 17 -4.23 4.13 6.45
CA TRP A 17 -3.24 3.07 6.63
C TRP A 17 -3.87 1.68 6.58
N VAL A 18 -4.94 1.43 7.35
CA VAL A 18 -5.66 0.15 7.34
C VAL A 18 -6.16 -0.18 5.94
N THR A 19 -6.66 0.81 5.20
CA THR A 19 -7.08 0.60 3.80
C THR A 19 -5.90 0.19 2.91
N GLN A 20 -4.73 0.85 3.03
CA GLN A 20 -3.54 0.45 2.26
C GLN A 20 -3.05 -0.94 2.67
N PHE A 21 -3.14 -1.27 3.96
CA PHE A 21 -2.73 -2.56 4.49
C PHE A 21 -3.60 -3.70 3.96
N ILE A 22 -4.93 -3.54 3.99
CA ILE A 22 -5.87 -4.55 3.45
C ILE A 22 -5.62 -4.77 1.96
N LEU A 23 -5.43 -3.70 1.18
CA LEU A 23 -5.13 -3.80 -0.26
C LEU A 23 -3.79 -4.53 -0.51
N ALA A 24 -2.76 -4.22 0.27
CA ALA A 24 -1.47 -4.90 0.14
C ALA A 24 -1.58 -6.39 0.50
N CYS A 25 -2.31 -6.74 1.57
CA CYS A 25 -2.60 -8.13 1.93
C CYS A 25 -3.36 -8.88 0.83
N GLN A 26 -4.32 -8.22 0.18
CA GLN A 26 -5.06 -8.78 -0.94
C GLN A 26 -4.14 -9.05 -2.14
N ASP A 27 -3.30 -8.10 -2.52
CA ASP A 27 -2.35 -8.25 -3.63
C ASP A 27 -1.39 -9.42 -3.40
N VAL A 28 -0.85 -9.55 -2.18
CA VAL A 28 0.05 -10.68 -1.82
C VAL A 28 -0.69 -12.00 -1.85
N THR A 29 -1.91 -12.05 -1.32
CA THR A 29 -2.69 -13.29 -1.24
C THR A 29 -3.06 -13.78 -2.64
N ILE A 30 -3.46 -12.89 -3.54
CA ILE A 30 -3.77 -13.22 -4.93
C ILE A 30 -2.51 -13.67 -5.67
N ALA A 31 -1.40 -12.93 -5.56
CA ALA A 31 -0.15 -13.29 -6.19
C ALA A 31 0.36 -14.66 -5.73
N GLY A 32 0.32 -14.93 -4.42
CA GLY A 32 0.70 -16.22 -3.85
C GLY A 32 -0.21 -17.36 -4.30
N ALA A 33 -1.53 -17.14 -4.33
CA ALA A 33 -2.48 -18.17 -4.74
C ALA A 33 -2.34 -18.52 -6.23
N VAL A 34 -2.11 -17.50 -7.09
CA VAL A 34 -1.86 -17.68 -8.52
C VAL A 34 -0.54 -18.40 -8.76
N ALA A 35 0.54 -18.00 -8.06
CA ALA A 35 1.83 -18.68 -8.16
C ALA A 35 1.71 -20.16 -7.74
N GLN A 36 1.05 -20.44 -6.62
CA GLN A 36 0.82 -21.80 -6.16
C GLN A 36 0.01 -22.62 -7.18
N TRP A 37 -1.04 -22.05 -7.76
CA TRP A 37 -1.83 -22.73 -8.80
C TRP A 37 -1.03 -22.97 -10.08
N TYR A 38 -0.22 -22.00 -10.50
CA TYR A 38 0.55 -22.05 -11.75
C TYR A 38 1.70 -23.06 -11.70
N PHE A 39 2.48 -23.06 -10.61
CA PHE A 39 3.65 -23.93 -10.46
C PHE A 39 3.32 -25.36 -10.00
N THR A 40 2.13 -25.59 -9.45
CA THR A 40 1.70 -26.96 -9.07
C THR A 40 1.33 -27.77 -10.31
N ARG A 41 2.24 -28.66 -10.76
CA ARG A 41 2.01 -29.56 -11.91
C ARG A 41 0.81 -30.50 -11.71
N ASN A 42 0.65 -31.05 -10.50
CA ASN A 42 -0.44 -31.99 -10.21
C ASN A 42 -1.57 -31.28 -9.44
N LYS A 43 -2.59 -30.86 -10.18
CA LYS A 43 -3.72 -30.09 -9.62
C LYS A 43 -4.56 -30.86 -8.60
N LYS A 44 -4.42 -32.19 -8.48
CA LYS A 44 -5.09 -32.99 -7.44
C LYS A 44 -4.52 -32.75 -6.05
N LEU A 45 -3.28 -32.27 -5.95
CA LEU A 45 -2.64 -31.85 -4.69
C LEU A 45 -2.98 -30.40 -4.33
N LEU A 46 -3.67 -29.69 -5.21
CA LEU A 46 -4.04 -28.30 -4.99
C LEU A 46 -5.21 -28.27 -3.99
N GLY A 47 -4.87 -28.04 -2.71
CA GLY A 47 -5.85 -27.79 -1.66
C GLY A 47 -6.49 -26.41 -1.82
N TRP A 48 -6.36 -25.56 -0.80
CA TRP A 48 -6.99 -24.24 -0.77
C TRP A 48 -5.92 -23.14 -0.92
N PRO A 49 -5.46 -22.83 -2.14
CA PRO A 49 -4.27 -21.99 -2.38
C PRO A 49 -4.41 -20.57 -1.83
N ILE A 50 -5.63 -20.04 -1.76
CA ILE A 50 -5.93 -18.72 -1.17
C ILE A 50 -5.68 -18.75 0.34
N LEU A 51 -6.22 -19.73 1.06
CA LEU A 51 -6.04 -19.86 2.51
C LEU A 51 -4.58 -20.16 2.86
N THR A 52 -3.92 -21.02 2.08
CA THR A 52 -2.50 -21.33 2.28
C THR A 52 -1.63 -20.09 2.10
N SER A 53 -1.88 -19.31 1.04
CA SER A 53 -1.16 -18.05 0.78
C SER A 53 -1.43 -17.00 1.86
N MET A 54 -2.68 -16.87 2.30
CA MET A 54 -3.07 -15.97 3.38
C MET A 54 -2.41 -16.35 4.71
N LYS A 55 -2.38 -17.64 5.07
CA LYS A 55 -1.70 -18.13 6.27
C LYS A 55 -0.20 -17.84 6.24
N ARG A 56 0.44 -18.02 5.07
CA ARG A 56 1.87 -17.72 4.88
C ARG A 56 2.14 -16.20 5.00
N LEU A 57 1.27 -15.38 4.43
CA LEU A 57 1.30 -13.92 4.57
C LEU A 57 1.29 -13.49 6.05
N PHE A 58 0.32 -13.97 6.83
CA PHE A 58 0.20 -13.61 8.26
C PHE A 58 1.35 -14.14 9.11
N ARG A 59 1.93 -15.28 8.76
CA ARG A 59 3.00 -15.92 9.54
C ARG A 59 4.40 -15.33 9.28
N TYR A 60 4.69 -14.91 8.05
CA TYR A 60 6.06 -14.54 7.65
C TYR A 60 6.20 -13.12 7.10
N HIS A 61 5.14 -12.53 6.52
CA HIS A 61 5.28 -11.28 5.74
C HIS A 61 4.44 -10.13 6.28
N LEU A 62 3.70 -10.35 7.37
CA LEU A 62 2.80 -9.36 7.95
C LEU A 62 3.54 -8.06 8.31
N GLY A 63 4.74 -8.15 8.89
CA GLY A 63 5.56 -7.00 9.26
C GLY A 63 6.00 -6.16 8.05
N SER A 64 6.54 -6.80 7.01
CA SER A 64 6.95 -6.12 5.79
C SER A 64 5.78 -5.50 5.04
N VAL A 65 4.62 -6.17 5.03
CA VAL A 65 3.39 -5.67 4.41
C VAL A 65 2.81 -4.50 5.20
N ALA A 66 2.83 -4.57 6.53
CA ALA A 66 2.43 -3.47 7.42
C ALA A 66 3.33 -2.25 7.23
N PHE A 67 4.64 -2.44 7.14
CA PHE A 67 5.60 -1.36 6.94
C PHE A 67 5.50 -0.73 5.54
N GLY A 68 5.42 -1.54 4.48
CA GLY A 68 5.26 -1.05 3.10
C GLY A 68 3.96 -0.27 2.92
N SER A 69 2.85 -0.79 3.45
CA SER A 69 1.56 -0.09 3.42
C SER A 69 1.54 1.18 4.26
N LEU A 70 2.30 1.25 5.37
CA LEU A 70 2.48 2.46 6.18
C LEU A 70 3.17 3.56 5.39
N LEU A 71 4.27 3.25 4.69
CA LEU A 71 4.97 4.23 3.85
C LEU A 71 4.06 4.77 2.75
N ILE A 72 3.31 3.91 2.06
CA ILE A 72 2.35 4.33 1.03
C ILE A 72 1.25 5.22 1.64
N ALA A 73 0.75 4.89 2.84
CA ALA A 73 -0.25 5.67 3.53
C ALA A 73 0.25 7.07 3.92
N ILE A 74 1.49 7.18 4.40
CA ILE A 74 2.14 8.47 4.72
C ILE A 74 2.22 9.35 3.47
N VAL A 75 2.71 8.81 2.34
CA VAL A 75 2.82 9.57 1.08
C VAL A 75 1.44 10.03 0.59
N LYS A 76 0.44 9.13 0.63
CA LYS A 76 -0.94 9.49 0.29
C LYS A 76 -1.53 10.58 1.19
N PHE A 77 -1.26 10.50 2.49
CA PHE A 77 -1.72 11.50 3.44
C PHE A 77 -1.13 12.88 3.14
N ILE A 78 0.18 12.96 2.85
CA ILE A 78 0.83 14.19 2.41
C ILE A 78 0.19 14.72 1.12
N ARG A 79 -0.08 13.86 0.13
CA ARG A 79 -0.75 14.26 -1.12
C ARG A 79 -2.16 14.82 -0.88
N VAL A 80 -2.92 14.25 0.06
CA VAL A 80 -4.24 14.77 0.45
C VAL A 80 -4.12 16.16 1.06
N ILE A 81 -3.13 16.39 1.94
CA ILE A 81 -2.87 17.70 2.54
C ILE A 81 -2.54 18.74 1.46
N PHE A 82 -1.61 18.44 0.55
CA PHE A 82 -1.24 19.36 -0.52
C PHE A 82 -2.42 19.67 -1.45
N LYS A 83 -3.26 18.67 -1.75
CA LYS A 83 -4.48 18.87 -2.56
C LYS A 83 -5.52 19.73 -1.82
N TYR A 84 -5.62 19.57 -0.50
CA TYR A 84 -6.48 20.41 0.33
C TYR A 84 -5.97 21.86 0.36
N LEU A 85 -4.65 22.06 0.48
CA LEU A 85 -4.03 23.38 0.39
C LEU A 85 -4.26 24.01 -0.98
N GLU A 86 -4.02 23.30 -2.09
CA GLU A 86 -4.30 23.79 -3.44
C GLU A 86 -5.76 24.27 -3.59
N LYS A 87 -6.74 23.51 -3.07
CA LYS A 87 -8.15 23.89 -3.09
C LYS A 87 -8.47 25.12 -2.24
N ARG A 88 -7.77 25.32 -1.13
CA ARG A 88 -7.93 26.50 -0.26
C ARG A 88 -7.28 27.74 -0.86
N LEU A 89 -6.20 27.57 -1.61
CA LEU A 89 -5.35 28.63 -2.12
C LEU A 89 -5.70 29.07 -3.56
N SER A 90 -6.58 28.34 -4.26
CA SER A 90 -6.95 28.58 -5.66
C SER A 90 -7.60 29.94 -5.95
N GLY A 91 -7.92 30.75 -4.93
CA GLY A 91 -8.47 32.10 -5.08
C GLY A 91 -7.49 33.25 -4.82
N THR A 92 -6.26 32.99 -4.36
CA THR A 92 -5.38 34.06 -3.83
C THR A 92 -3.88 33.88 -4.17
N THR A 93 -3.45 32.77 -4.77
CA THR A 93 -2.01 32.51 -4.97
C THR A 93 -1.39 33.04 -6.26
N ASN A 94 -0.15 33.48 -6.13
CA ASN A 94 0.78 33.73 -7.25
C ASN A 94 1.04 32.46 -8.07
N GLN A 95 1.21 32.63 -9.39
CA GLN A 95 1.50 31.58 -10.38
C GLN A 95 2.66 30.66 -9.95
N PHE A 96 3.71 31.23 -9.33
CA PHE A 96 4.87 30.48 -8.85
C PHE A 96 4.52 29.47 -7.73
N CYS A 97 3.68 29.87 -6.77
CA CYS A 97 3.30 29.00 -5.65
C CYS A 97 2.42 27.83 -6.14
N SER A 98 1.51 28.10 -7.08
CA SER A 98 0.72 27.07 -7.76
C SER A 98 1.60 26.09 -8.55
N PHE A 99 2.65 26.57 -9.21
CA PHE A 99 3.59 25.73 -9.94
C PHE A 99 4.39 24.80 -8.99
N CYS A 100 4.93 25.34 -7.89
CA CYS A 100 5.64 24.54 -6.88
C CYS A 100 4.75 23.44 -6.28
N LEU A 101 3.50 23.75 -5.93
CA LEU A 101 2.55 22.75 -5.39
C LEU A 101 2.30 21.61 -6.38
N LYS A 102 2.13 21.92 -7.67
CA LYS A 102 1.95 20.92 -8.74
C LYS A 102 3.21 20.06 -8.92
N CYS A 103 4.39 20.67 -8.88
CA CYS A 103 5.66 19.94 -8.95
C CYS A 103 5.81 18.95 -7.79
N CYS A 104 5.57 19.38 -6.55
CA CYS A 104 5.60 18.50 -5.38
C CYS A 104 4.57 17.37 -5.47
N GLN A 105 3.35 17.66 -5.95
CA GLN A 105 2.33 16.63 -6.20
C GLN A 105 2.78 15.59 -7.22
N CYS A 106 3.47 16.00 -8.28
CA CYS A 106 4.03 15.10 -9.28
C CYS A 106 5.11 14.19 -8.66
N CYS A 107 6.08 14.77 -7.94
CA CYS A 107 7.13 13.99 -7.27
C CYS A 107 6.56 12.97 -6.28
N LEU A 108 5.58 13.38 -5.47
CA LEU A 108 4.91 12.48 -4.51
C LEU A 108 4.08 11.40 -5.22
N TRP A 109 3.47 11.70 -6.36
CA TRP A 109 2.77 10.70 -7.17
C TRP A 109 3.75 9.67 -7.74
N CYS A 110 4.87 10.11 -8.29
CA CYS A 110 5.94 9.24 -8.77
C CYS A 110 6.48 8.35 -7.63
N PHE A 111 6.71 8.93 -6.44
CA PHE A 111 7.18 8.19 -5.28
C PHE A 111 6.17 7.17 -4.77
N GLU A 112 4.87 7.52 -4.71
CA GLU A 112 3.81 6.55 -4.38
C GLU A 112 3.79 5.37 -5.37
N LYS A 113 3.96 5.64 -6.67
CA LYS A 113 4.02 4.60 -7.71
C LYS A 113 5.23 3.70 -7.55
N PHE A 114 6.39 4.28 -7.27
CA PHE A 114 7.62 3.54 -6.99
C PHE A 114 7.47 2.63 -5.75
N LEU A 115 6.93 3.14 -4.64
CA LEU A 115 6.71 2.35 -3.43
C LEU A 115 5.74 1.19 -3.65
N LYS A 116 4.68 1.41 -4.43
CA LYS A 116 3.75 0.35 -4.82
C LYS A 116 4.41 -0.71 -5.69
N PHE A 117 5.24 -0.29 -6.64
CA PHE A 117 6.01 -1.20 -7.49
C PHE A 117 6.97 -2.05 -6.66
N LEU A 118 7.75 -1.44 -5.78
CA LEU A 118 8.69 -2.14 -4.91
C LEU A 118 7.97 -3.16 -4.00
N SER A 119 6.85 -2.74 -3.41
CA SER A 119 6.03 -3.62 -2.56
C SER A 119 5.52 -4.82 -3.35
N ARG A 120 4.99 -4.60 -4.57
CA ARG A 120 4.48 -5.68 -5.43
C ARG A 120 5.57 -6.67 -5.86
N ASN A 121 6.77 -6.19 -6.23
CA ASN A 121 7.88 -7.07 -6.61
C ASN A 121 8.38 -7.89 -5.41
N ALA A 122 8.52 -7.26 -4.23
CA ALA A 122 8.88 -7.98 -3.01
C ALA A 122 7.85 -9.08 -2.68
N TYR A 123 6.56 -8.82 -2.91
CA TYR A 123 5.51 -9.83 -2.68
C TYR A 123 5.53 -10.99 -3.68
N ILE A 124 5.97 -10.75 -4.92
CA ILE A 124 6.15 -11.80 -5.93
C ILE A 124 7.31 -12.71 -5.52
N GLU A 125 8.45 -12.14 -5.13
CA GLU A 125 9.63 -12.88 -4.68
C GLU A 125 9.34 -13.74 -3.43
N ILE A 126 8.60 -13.17 -2.48
CA ILE A 126 8.07 -13.88 -1.32
C ILE A 126 7.15 -15.06 -1.72
N GLY A 127 6.35 -14.87 -2.75
CA GLY A 127 5.41 -15.87 -3.27
C GLY A 127 6.12 -17.12 -3.79
N GLU A 128 7.24 -16.92 -4.48
CA GLU A 128 8.07 -17.96 -5.09
C GLU A 128 8.96 -18.68 -4.06
N LEU A 129 9.60 -17.96 -3.13
CA LEU A 129 10.50 -18.58 -2.15
C LEU A 129 9.76 -19.56 -1.23
N GLY A 130 8.53 -19.24 -0.82
CA GLY A 130 7.73 -20.14 0.02
C GLY A 130 7.15 -21.35 -0.71
N LEU A 131 7.31 -21.46 -2.03
CA LEU A 131 6.97 -22.65 -2.83
C LEU A 131 8.18 -23.59 -2.98
N ALA A 132 9.41 -23.07 -2.84
CA ALA A 132 10.64 -23.86 -2.97
C ALA A 132 10.99 -24.68 -1.70
N GLU A 133 10.39 -24.36 -0.56
CA GLU A 133 10.57 -25.09 0.71
C GLU A 133 9.49 -26.17 0.97
N LEU A 134 8.62 -26.46 0.00
CA LEU A 134 7.60 -27.52 0.04
C LEU A 134 7.86 -28.56 -1.06
#